data_AF-A0A9W9J8C0-F1
#
_entry.id   AF-A0A9W9J8C0-F1
#
_cell.length_a   1.000
_cell.length_b   1.000
_cell.length_c   1.000
_cell.angle_alpha   90.00
_cell.angle_beta   90.00
_cell.angle_gamma   90.00
#
_symmetry.space_group_name_H-M   'P 1'
#
loop_
_entity.id
_entity.type
_entity.pdbx_description
1 polymer ?
#
loop_
_entity_poly.entity_id
_entity_poly.type
_entity_poly.pdbx_seq_one_letter_code
_entity_poly.pdbx_strand_id
1 'polypeptide(L)'
;MKAEVNGTPNLTSQTLKIAEKVRYTTPRSPGPPIPCCQRRSRHKANNIGKVAESRPLASLSEGQIEVLSRLRARETLRAHRYDTIMEEVTLLIGVTTGLRDLYGASILSISQVTQGIPIILQRLERQMMCLHEEMLGLRGQGVADQWTMEWIYRDVT
;
A
#
# COMPACT_ATOMS: atom_id res chain seq x y z
N MET A 1 -67.21 15.95 -14.48
CA MET A 1 -66.22 16.22 -13.42
C MET A 1 -64.87 15.72 -13.91
N LYS A 2 -63.92 16.64 -14.10
CA LYS A 2 -62.55 16.36 -14.53
C LYS A 2 -61.72 16.09 -13.26
N ALA A 3 -60.94 15.03 -13.24
CA ALA A 3 -59.86 14.86 -12.28
C ALA A 3 -58.55 14.68 -13.06
N GLU A 4 -57.62 15.57 -12.76
CA GLU A 4 -56.39 15.84 -13.46
C GLU A 4 -55.36 14.72 -13.25
N VAL A 5 -54.75 14.29 -14.36
CA VAL A 5 -53.53 13.46 -14.34
C VAL A 5 -52.36 14.39 -14.06
N ASN A 6 -51.96 14.46 -12.79
CA ASN A 6 -50.72 15.13 -12.40
C ASN A 6 -49.52 14.24 -12.71
N GLY A 7 -48.63 14.78 -13.53
CA GLY A 7 -47.45 14.10 -14.06
C GLY A 7 -46.48 13.66 -12.99
N THR A 8 -46.00 12.43 -13.14
CA THR A 8 -44.76 11.95 -12.54
C THR A 8 -43.58 12.70 -13.19
N PRO A 9 -42.74 13.42 -12.43
CA PRO A 9 -41.47 13.88 -12.95
C PRO A 9 -40.57 12.67 -13.18
N ASN A 10 -40.15 12.52 -14.43
CA ASN A 10 -39.31 11.48 -14.97
C ASN A 10 -37.91 11.52 -14.34
N LEU A 11 -37.72 10.78 -13.23
CA LEU A 11 -36.45 10.65 -12.48
C LEU A 11 -35.33 9.95 -13.28
N THR A 12 -35.58 9.51 -14.51
CA THR A 12 -34.54 8.86 -15.34
C THR A 12 -33.61 9.85 -16.05
N SER A 13 -33.96 11.13 -16.13
CA SER A 13 -33.14 12.12 -16.87
C SER A 13 -32.02 12.78 -16.03
N GLN A 14 -32.12 12.73 -14.69
CA GLN A 14 -31.06 13.27 -13.82
C GLN A 14 -29.97 12.25 -13.50
N THR A 15 -30.28 10.96 -13.47
CA THR A 15 -29.29 9.90 -13.20
C THR A 15 -28.30 9.72 -14.36
N LEU A 16 -28.70 10.06 -15.59
CA LEU A 16 -27.81 10.02 -16.76
C LEU A 16 -26.85 11.22 -16.86
N LYS A 17 -27.15 12.36 -16.22
CA LYS A 17 -26.23 13.51 -16.20
C LYS A 17 -25.13 13.40 -15.14
N ILE A 18 -25.28 12.50 -14.16
CA ILE A 18 -24.23 12.23 -13.17
C ILE A 18 -23.24 11.20 -13.73
N ALA A 19 -23.70 10.27 -14.59
CA ALA A 19 -22.83 9.29 -15.24
C ALA A 19 -21.92 9.88 -16.34
N GLU A 20 -22.25 11.06 -16.87
CA GLU A 20 -21.48 11.69 -17.96
C GLU A 20 -20.46 12.73 -17.48
N LYS A 21 -20.50 13.13 -16.21
CA LYS A 21 -19.52 14.07 -15.61
C LYS A 21 -18.32 13.38 -14.94
N VAL A 22 -18.22 12.05 -15.08
CA VAL A 22 -17.06 11.24 -14.65
C VAL A 22 -16.39 10.59 -15.87
N ARG A 23 -16.23 11.36 -16.94
CA ARG A 23 -15.27 11.07 -18.00
C ARG A 23 -14.31 12.25 -18.07
N TYR A 24 -13.02 11.93 -18.12
CA TYR A 24 -11.86 12.83 -18.17
C TYR A 24 -11.32 13.36 -16.84
N THR A 25 -10.77 12.46 -16.02
CA THR A 25 -9.41 12.65 -15.50
C THR A 25 -8.71 11.31 -15.45
N THR A 26 -8.04 10.94 -16.55
CA THR A 26 -7.02 9.91 -16.54
C THR A 26 -5.96 10.31 -15.51
N PRO A 27 -5.69 9.53 -14.45
CA PRO A 27 -4.54 9.79 -13.62
C PRO A 27 -3.32 9.61 -14.53
N ARG A 28 -2.55 10.68 -14.74
CA ARG A 28 -1.22 10.54 -15.31
C ARG A 28 -0.47 9.55 -14.44
N SER A 29 0.02 8.48 -15.07
CA SER A 29 0.98 7.56 -14.48
C SER A 29 2.01 8.38 -13.68
N PRO A 30 2.18 8.13 -12.38
CA PRO A 30 3.28 8.73 -11.66
C PRO A 30 4.54 8.17 -12.32
N GLY A 31 5.34 9.06 -12.89
CA GLY A 31 6.67 8.69 -13.38
C GLY A 31 7.46 7.96 -12.29
N PRO A 32 8.50 7.21 -12.67
CA PRO A 32 9.30 6.45 -11.72
C PRO A 32 9.74 7.35 -10.55
N PRO A 33 9.61 6.90 -9.30
CA PRO A 33 9.99 7.69 -8.15
C PRO A 33 11.48 8.03 -8.26
N ILE A 34 11.78 9.33 -8.23
CA ILE A 34 13.15 9.84 -8.19
C ILE A 34 13.76 9.37 -6.86
N PRO A 35 14.92 8.67 -6.87
CA PRO A 35 15.57 8.24 -5.64
C PRO A 35 15.90 9.44 -4.75
N CYS A 36 15.47 9.38 -3.48
CA CYS A 36 15.68 10.41 -2.46
C CYS A 36 17.17 10.69 -2.11
N CYS A 37 18.12 9.99 -2.73
CA CYS A 37 19.53 10.05 -2.37
C CYS A 37 20.37 11.11 -3.12
N GLN A 38 19.77 11.99 -3.93
CA GLN A 38 20.50 13.10 -4.56
C GLN A 38 20.18 14.46 -3.94
N ARG A 39 20.40 14.61 -2.63
CA ARG A 39 20.62 15.95 -2.05
C ARG A 39 22.12 16.22 -1.98
N ARG A 40 22.64 16.77 -3.10
CA ARG A 40 23.98 17.37 -3.17
C ARG A 40 24.16 18.37 -2.04
N SER A 41 24.95 18.01 -1.03
CA SER A 41 25.61 18.99 -0.18
C SER A 41 26.73 19.63 -1.00
N ARG A 42 26.46 20.79 -1.59
CA ARG A 42 27.51 21.69 -2.08
C ARG A 42 28.00 22.50 -0.88
N HIS A 43 29.00 22.02 -0.18
CA HIS A 43 29.87 22.88 0.61
C HIS A 43 31.35 22.55 0.34
N LYS A 44 31.94 23.45 -0.45
CA LYS A 44 33.28 24.04 -0.32
C LYS A 44 34.46 23.06 -0.21
N ALA A 45 35.21 22.98 -1.32
CA ALA A 45 36.60 22.56 -1.30
C ALA A 45 37.43 23.53 -0.44
N ASN A 46 38.23 22.97 0.47
CA ASN A 46 39.62 23.35 0.78
C ASN A 46 40.06 22.68 2.09
N ASN A 47 40.92 21.67 2.02
CA ASN A 47 42.32 21.82 2.46
C ASN A 47 43.11 20.52 2.33
N ILE A 48 44.38 20.75 2.05
CA ILE A 48 45.47 19.83 1.70
C ILE A 48 45.91 19.02 2.92
N GLY A 49 46.35 17.78 2.68
CA GLY A 49 47.44 17.18 3.46
C GLY A 49 47.03 16.12 4.48
N LYS A 50 46.91 14.88 4.01
CA LYS A 50 47.58 13.68 4.53
C LYS A 50 47.08 12.50 3.71
N VAL A 51 47.97 11.91 2.91
CA VAL A 51 47.75 10.58 2.34
C VAL A 51 47.72 9.62 3.52
N ALA A 52 46.53 9.44 4.10
CA ALA A 52 46.27 8.25 4.88
C ALA A 52 46.40 7.10 3.88
N GLU A 53 47.31 6.16 4.14
CA GLU A 53 47.32 4.86 3.48
C GLU A 53 45.88 4.35 3.45
N SER A 54 45.27 4.44 2.27
CA SER A 54 44.03 3.75 2.00
C SER A 54 44.38 2.28 2.04
N ARG A 55 44.25 1.66 3.22
CA ARG A 55 44.08 0.21 3.30
C ARG A 55 43.05 -0.12 2.23
N PRO A 56 43.34 -1.01 1.27
CA PRO A 56 42.34 -1.42 0.32
C PRO A 56 41.18 -1.97 1.15
N LEU A 57 40.05 -1.26 1.15
CA LEU A 57 38.78 -1.82 1.57
C LEU A 57 38.65 -3.08 0.72
N ALA A 58 38.65 -4.25 1.36
CA ALA A 58 38.51 -5.50 0.65
C ALA A 58 37.32 -5.35 -0.30
N SER A 59 37.59 -5.47 -1.60
CA SER A 59 36.56 -5.28 -2.60
C SER A 59 35.60 -6.45 -2.52
N LEU A 60 34.31 -6.16 -2.38
CA LEU A 60 33.27 -7.17 -2.50
C LEU A 60 33.47 -7.99 -3.78
N SER A 61 33.32 -9.30 -3.68
CA SER A 61 33.28 -10.17 -4.86
C SER A 61 32.06 -9.86 -5.74
N GLU A 62 32.16 -10.17 -7.02
CA GLU A 62 31.05 -9.98 -7.98
C GLU A 62 29.77 -10.71 -7.53
N GLY A 63 29.90 -11.92 -6.96
CA GLY A 63 28.77 -12.65 -6.39
C GLY A 63 28.13 -11.95 -5.19
N GLN A 64 28.91 -11.32 -4.31
CA GLN A 64 28.37 -10.54 -3.19
C GLN A 64 27.63 -9.30 -3.70
N ILE A 65 28.16 -8.62 -4.73
CA ILE A 65 27.49 -7.48 -5.37
C ILE A 65 26.16 -7.91 -5.98
N GLU A 66 26.13 -9.05 -6.67
CA GLU A 66 24.90 -9.59 -7.25
C GLU A 66 23.86 -9.89 -6.17
N VAL A 67 24.24 -10.55 -5.07
CA VAL A 67 23.33 -10.85 -3.96
C VAL A 67 22.77 -9.57 -3.33
N LEU A 68 23.61 -8.55 -3.09
CA LEU A 68 23.18 -7.25 -2.57
C LEU A 68 22.21 -6.54 -3.52
N SER A 69 22.42 -6.64 -4.83
CA SER A 69 21.50 -6.06 -5.82
C SER A 69 20.12 -6.74 -5.79
N ARG A 70 20.08 -8.07 -5.66
CA ARG A 70 18.84 -8.85 -5.53
C ARG A 70 18.12 -8.54 -4.21
N LEU A 71 18.87 -8.39 -3.12
CA LEU A 71 18.34 -8.01 -1.81
C LEU A 71 17.63 -6.64 -1.86
N ARG A 72 18.24 -5.64 -2.50
CA ARG A 72 17.63 -4.33 -2.71
C ARG A 72 16.36 -4.40 -3.56
N ALA A 73 16.35 -5.20 -4.62
CA ALA A 73 15.15 -5.37 -5.44
C ALA A 73 14.00 -6.01 -4.65
N ARG A 74 14.29 -7.00 -3.80
CA ARG A 74 13.31 -7.61 -2.89
C ARG A 74 12.79 -6.63 -1.86
N GLU A 75 13.63 -5.76 -1.32
CA GLU A 75 13.22 -4.72 -0.38
C GLU A 75 12.17 -3.79 -0.99
N THR A 76 12.40 -3.30 -2.22
CA THR A 76 11.43 -2.47 -2.95
C THR A 76 10.11 -3.20 -3.17
N LEU A 77 10.16 -4.48 -3.57
CA LEU A 77 8.95 -5.29 -3.76
C LEU A 77 8.19 -5.50 -2.45
N ARG A 78 8.89 -5.75 -1.34
CA ARG A 78 8.28 -5.91 -0.02
C ARG A 78 7.62 -4.61 0.45
N ALA A 79 8.28 -3.46 0.28
CA ALA A 79 7.70 -2.16 0.61
C ALA A 79 6.38 -1.94 -0.15
N HIS A 80 6.38 -2.20 -1.46
CA HIS A 80 5.17 -2.09 -2.26
C HIS A 80 4.05 -3.06 -1.83
N ARG A 81 4.40 -4.29 -1.42
CA ARG A 81 3.44 -5.25 -0.87
C ARG A 81 2.86 -4.77 0.46
N TYR A 82 3.68 -4.20 1.34
CA TYR A 82 3.19 -3.58 2.57
C TYR A 82 2.19 -2.46 2.30
N ASP A 83 2.50 -1.56 1.37
CA ASP A 83 1.60 -0.47 1.00
C ASP A 83 0.25 -1.02 0.50
N THR A 84 0.28 -2.05 -0.36
CA THR A 84 -0.92 -2.71 -0.88
C THR A 84 -1.78 -3.30 0.26
N ILE A 85 -1.14 -4.01 1.21
CA ILE A 85 -1.85 -4.58 2.35
C ILE A 85 -2.46 -3.47 3.23
N MET A 86 -1.74 -2.37 3.46
CA MET A 86 -2.24 -1.26 4.26
C MET A 86 -3.45 -0.56 3.62
N GLU A 87 -3.46 -0.43 2.29
CA GLU A 87 -4.62 0.06 1.55
C GLU A 87 -5.83 -0.88 1.73
N GLU A 88 -5.62 -2.19 1.61
CA GLU A 88 -6.67 -3.19 1.77
C GLU A 88 -7.23 -3.21 3.20
N VAL A 89 -6.36 -3.16 4.21
CA VAL A 89 -6.76 -3.07 5.62
C VAL A 89 -7.60 -1.81 5.86
N THR A 90 -7.23 -0.67 5.27
CA THR A 90 -7.97 0.59 5.41
C THR A 90 -9.39 0.45 4.83
N LEU A 91 -9.52 -0.18 3.66
CA LEU A 91 -10.82 -0.47 3.06
C LEU A 91 -11.66 -1.41 3.93
N LEU A 92 -11.05 -2.48 4.45
CA LEU A 92 -11.74 -3.47 5.30
C LEU A 92 -12.24 -2.84 6.59
N ILE A 93 -11.44 -1.99 7.24
CA ILE A 93 -11.87 -1.27 8.45
C ILE A 93 -13.08 -0.41 8.13
N GLY A 94 -13.04 0.37 7.04
CA GLY A 94 -14.16 1.24 6.63
C GLY A 94 -15.46 0.46 6.37
N VAL A 95 -15.37 -0.67 5.66
CA VAL A 95 -16.53 -1.55 5.41
C VAL A 95 -17.05 -2.15 6.70
N THR A 96 -16.15 -2.64 7.56
CA THR A 96 -16.51 -3.26 8.84
C THR A 96 -17.21 -2.27 9.77
N THR A 97 -16.70 -1.03 9.88
CA THR A 97 -17.36 0.03 10.66
C THR A 97 -18.73 0.37 10.10
N GLY A 98 -18.86 0.53 8.78
CA GLY A 98 -20.15 0.84 8.16
C GLY A 98 -21.19 -0.28 8.37
N LEU A 99 -20.78 -1.55 8.26
CA LEU A 99 -21.64 -2.69 8.53
C LEU A 99 -22.05 -2.80 10.00
N ARG A 100 -21.13 -2.50 10.92
CA ARG A 100 -21.41 -2.49 12.37
C ARG A 100 -22.43 -1.40 12.73
N ASP A 101 -22.27 -0.20 12.18
CA ASP A 101 -23.19 0.91 12.40
C ASP A 101 -24.59 0.58 11.86
N LEU A 102 -24.67 0.00 10.65
CA LEU A 102 -25.93 -0.48 10.07
C LEU A 102 -26.60 -1.57 10.91
N TYR A 103 -25.82 -2.47 11.51
CA TYR A 103 -26.34 -3.51 12.40
C TYR A 103 -26.84 -2.95 13.74
N GLY A 104 -26.10 -2.01 14.34
CA GLY A 104 -26.45 -1.40 15.63
C GLY A 104 -27.59 -0.39 15.57
N ALA A 105 -27.85 0.21 14.40
CA ALA A 105 -28.79 1.30 14.26
C ALA A 105 -30.27 0.94 14.53
N SER A 106 -30.65 -0.32 14.78
CA SER A 106 -32.02 -0.76 15.13
C SER A 106 -33.15 -0.38 14.14
N ILE A 107 -32.88 0.40 13.09
CA ILE A 107 -33.82 0.93 12.10
C ILE A 107 -34.30 -0.17 11.12
N LEU A 108 -33.56 -1.27 11.02
CA LEU A 108 -33.89 -2.41 10.15
C LEU A 108 -34.43 -3.57 10.98
N SER A 109 -35.52 -3.34 11.71
CA SER A 109 -36.11 -4.37 12.57
C SER A 109 -36.57 -5.65 11.83
N ILE A 110 -36.66 -5.66 10.49
CA ILE A 110 -37.12 -6.83 9.71
C ILE A 110 -36.53 -6.88 8.28
N SER A 111 -35.24 -6.60 8.05
CA SER A 111 -34.63 -6.79 6.70
C SER A 111 -33.79 -8.06 6.62
N GLN A 112 -33.97 -8.87 5.56
CA GLN A 112 -33.09 -10.00 5.21
C GLN A 112 -31.61 -9.59 5.10
N VAL A 113 -31.36 -8.30 4.81
CA VAL A 113 -30.00 -7.72 4.75
C VAL A 113 -29.31 -7.80 6.12
N THR A 114 -30.04 -7.51 7.20
CA THR A 114 -29.51 -7.51 8.59
C THR A 114 -29.10 -8.90 9.07
N GLN A 115 -29.74 -9.96 8.57
CA GLN A 115 -29.37 -11.35 8.88
C GLN A 115 -28.05 -11.76 8.21
N GLY A 116 -27.68 -11.14 7.09
CA GLY A 116 -26.42 -11.42 6.38
C GLY A 116 -25.21 -10.70 6.96
N ILE A 117 -25.41 -9.61 7.72
CA ILE A 117 -24.31 -8.77 8.24
C ILE A 117 -23.31 -9.58 9.09
N PRO A 118 -23.72 -10.43 10.05
CA PRO A 118 -22.77 -11.22 10.84
C PRO A 118 -21.86 -12.12 9.98
N ILE A 119 -22.39 -12.73 8.92
CA ILE A 119 -21.63 -13.58 8.02
C ILE A 119 -20.60 -12.76 7.23
N ILE A 120 -21.00 -11.57 6.78
CA ILE A 120 -20.09 -10.65 6.07
C ILE A 120 -18.98 -10.17 7.01
N LEU A 121 -19.32 -9.77 8.24
CA LEU A 121 -18.34 -9.36 9.26
C LEU A 121 -17.33 -10.48 9.55
N GLN A 122 -17.78 -11.73 9.69
CA GLN A 122 -16.89 -12.88 9.90
C GLN A 122 -15.95 -13.12 8.70
N ARG A 123 -16.42 -12.89 7.47
CA ARG A 123 -15.57 -12.99 6.27
C ARG A 123 -14.51 -11.88 6.24
N LEU A 124 -14.89 -10.65 6.59
CA LEU A 124 -13.97 -9.52 6.67
C LEU A 124 -12.91 -9.73 7.77
N GLU A 125 -13.31 -10.26 8.93
CA GLU A 125 -12.39 -10.63 10.01
C GLU A 125 -11.38 -11.69 9.53
N ARG A 126 -11.83 -12.74 8.85
CA ARG A 126 -10.93 -13.74 8.27
C ARG A 126 -9.94 -13.12 7.28
N GLN A 127 -10.41 -12.21 6.42
CA GLN A 127 -9.57 -11.51 5.46
C GLN A 127 -8.51 -10.64 6.16
N MET A 128 -8.88 -9.91 7.22
CA MET A 128 -7.94 -9.16 8.04
C MET A 128 -6.86 -10.05 8.69
N MET A 129 -7.24 -11.24 9.16
CA MET A 129 -6.28 -12.21 9.71
C MET A 129 -5.30 -12.71 8.63
N CYS A 130 -5.78 -13.02 7.43
CA CYS A 130 -4.90 -13.42 6.32
C CYS A 130 -3.90 -12.32 5.94
N LEU A 131 -4.35 -11.06 5.86
CA LEU A 131 -3.47 -9.93 5.59
C LEU A 131 -2.43 -9.73 6.70
N HIS A 132 -2.81 -9.97 7.95
CA HIS A 132 -1.88 -9.94 9.08
C HIS A 132 -0.80 -11.01 8.99
N GLU A 133 -1.15 -12.24 8.62
CA GLU A 133 -0.19 -13.33 8.37
C GLU A 133 0.78 -12.98 7.24
N GLU A 134 0.28 -12.37 6.15
CA GLU A 134 1.13 -11.93 5.04
C GLU A 134 2.13 -10.85 5.50
N MET A 135 1.70 -9.87 6.30
CA MET A 135 2.59 -8.87 6.88
C MET A 135 3.69 -9.48 7.76
N LEU A 136 3.37 -10.52 8.53
CA LEU A 136 4.35 -11.25 9.34
C LEU A 136 5.35 -11.99 8.44
N GLY A 137 4.89 -12.60 7.36
CA GLY A 137 5.75 -13.23 6.35
C GLY A 137 6.73 -12.24 5.72
N LEU A 138 6.24 -11.08 5.27
CA LEU A 138 7.07 -10.01 4.72
C LEU A 138 8.08 -9.48 5.73
N ARG A 139 7.74 -9.48 7.02
CA ARG A 139 8.62 -9.04 8.10
C ARG A 139 9.74 -10.05 8.31
N GLY A 140 9.39 -11.33 8.34
CA GLY A 140 10.36 -12.43 8.42
C GLY A 140 11.37 -12.39 7.27
N GLN A 141 10.90 -12.15 6.04
CA GLN A 141 11.77 -11.95 4.89
C GLN A 141 12.71 -10.75 5.08
N GLY A 142 12.23 -9.65 5.66
CA GLY A 142 13.06 -8.49 5.95
C GLY A 142 14.18 -8.72 6.94
N VAL A 143 13.90 -9.47 8.00
CA VAL A 143 14.93 -9.86 8.98
C VAL A 143 15.97 -10.76 8.32
N ALA A 144 15.54 -11.73 7.51
CA ALA A 144 16.46 -12.61 6.79
C ALA A 144 17.33 -11.85 5.77
N ASP A 145 16.74 -10.92 5.01
CA ASP A 145 17.45 -10.06 4.06
C ASP A 145 18.49 -9.19 4.78
N GLN A 146 18.12 -8.56 5.90
CA GLN A 146 19.03 -7.74 6.70
C GLN A 146 20.19 -8.56 7.26
N TRP A 147 19.88 -9.71 7.87
CA TRP A 147 20.91 -10.63 8.36
C TRP A 147 21.88 -11.05 7.24
N THR A 148 21.37 -11.31 6.04
CA THR A 148 22.20 -11.65 4.87
C THR A 148 23.12 -10.51 4.47
N MET A 149 22.64 -9.25 4.48
CA MET A 149 23.48 -8.08 4.21
C MET A 149 24.60 -7.96 5.25
N GLU A 150 24.26 -8.07 6.53
CA GLU A 150 25.24 -8.00 7.62
C GLU A 150 26.30 -9.10 7.53
N TRP A 151 25.88 -10.32 7.19
CA TRP A 151 26.80 -11.45 6.96
C TRP A 151 27.79 -11.15 5.83
N ILE A 152 27.31 -10.66 4.68
CA ILE A 152 28.18 -10.30 3.54
C ILE A 152 29.21 -9.24 3.94
N TYR A 153 28.81 -8.21 4.69
CA TYR A 153 29.74 -7.16 5.10
C TYR A 153 30.74 -7.60 6.18
N ARG A 154 30.39 -8.59 7.01
CA ARG A 154 31.33 -9.18 8.00
C ARG A 154 32.41 -10.03 7.34
N ASP A 155 32.08 -10.76 6.29
CA ASP A 155 33.03 -11.62 5.57
C ASP A 155 34.09 -10.82 4.78
N VAL A 156 33.89 -9.50 4.63
CA VAL A 156 34.77 -8.59 3.89
C VAL A 156 35.79 -7.90 4.81
N THR A 157 35.53 -7.84 6.12
CA THR A 157 36.40 -7.19 7.13
C THR A 157 37.35 -8.16 7.79
#